data_AF-A0A151CH44-F1
#
_entry.id   AF-A0A151CH44-F1
#
_cell.length_a   1.000
_cell.length_b   1.000
_cell.length_c   1.000
_cell.angle_alpha   90.00
_cell.angle_beta   90.00
_cell.angle_gamma   90.00
#
_symmetry.space_group_name_H-M   'P 1'
#
loop_
_entity.id
_entity.type
_entity.pdbx_description
1 polymer ?
#
loop_
_entity_poly.entity_id
_entity_poly.type
_entity_poly.pdbx_seq_one_letter_code
_entity_poly.pdbx_strand_id
1 'polypeptide(L)'
;MQYYSDEKNAKGAYLMFVAVQVFLLLIVYGFVYTSLVAVKLAIAKYHLTSMAYLPVVFVMFAYPVVLYKTRKMFLRQKRLRATAWMLGWASVAIVFLYAFLSQLVGV
;
A
#
# COMPACT_ATOMS: atom_id res chain seq x y z
N MET A 1 -10.00 -31.01 -23.55
CA MET A 1 -10.53 -30.80 -22.19
C MET A 1 -9.60 -29.80 -21.50
N GLN A 2 -9.86 -28.53 -21.18
CA GLN A 2 -11.06 -27.68 -21.10
C GLN A 2 -10.64 -26.20 -21.33
N TYR A 3 -10.64 -25.69 -22.56
CA TYR A 3 -10.31 -24.27 -22.82
C TYR A 3 -11.29 -23.28 -22.13
N TYR A 4 -12.52 -23.74 -21.89
CA TYR A 4 -13.58 -22.95 -21.23
C TYR A 4 -13.41 -22.84 -19.70
N SER A 5 -12.67 -23.74 -19.05
CA SER A 5 -12.41 -23.65 -17.60
C SER A 5 -11.25 -22.70 -17.29
N ASP A 6 -10.24 -22.64 -18.16
CA ASP A 6 -9.04 -21.82 -17.95
C ASP A 6 -9.31 -20.31 -18.01
N GLU A 7 -10.15 -19.84 -18.95
CA GLU A 7 -10.51 -18.41 -19.02
C GLU A 7 -11.34 -17.96 -17.81
N LYS A 8 -12.34 -18.77 -17.41
CA LYS A 8 -13.15 -18.49 -16.22
C LYS A 8 -12.28 -18.47 -14.96
N ASN A 9 -11.34 -19.42 -14.85
CA ASN A 9 -10.43 -19.50 -13.72
C ASN A 9 -9.45 -18.32 -13.70
N ALA A 10 -8.94 -17.89 -14.87
CA ALA A 10 -8.08 -16.71 -14.98
C ALA A 10 -8.80 -15.41 -14.58
N LYS A 11 -10.05 -15.22 -15.01
CA LYS A 11 -10.89 -14.09 -14.61
C LYS A 11 -11.21 -14.13 -13.11
N GLY A 12 -11.54 -15.29 -12.57
CA GLY A 12 -11.77 -15.49 -11.14
C GLY A 12 -10.54 -15.13 -10.29
N ALA A 13 -9.36 -15.64 -10.67
CA ALA A 13 -8.10 -15.33 -10.00
C ALA A 13 -7.75 -13.83 -10.07
N TYR A 14 -8.04 -13.17 -11.20
CA TYR A 14 -7.85 -11.73 -11.33
C TYR A 14 -8.79 -10.93 -10.41
N LEU A 15 -10.08 -11.30 -10.35
CA LEU A 15 -11.04 -10.66 -9.45
C LEU A 15 -10.63 -10.81 -7.98
N MET A 16 -10.21 -12.02 -7.57
CA MET A 16 -9.67 -12.23 -6.22
C MET A 16 -8.43 -11.37 -5.96
N PHE A 17 -7.49 -11.31 -6.91
CA PHE A 17 -6.31 -10.46 -6.79
C PHE A 17 -6.68 -8.99 -6.61
N VAL A 18 -7.64 -8.48 -7.38
CA VAL A 18 -8.13 -7.10 -7.26
C VAL A 18 -8.86 -6.88 -5.94
N ALA A 19 -9.64 -7.85 -5.45
CA ALA A 19 -10.31 -7.76 -4.16
C ALA A 19 -9.29 -7.63 -3.02
N VAL A 20 -8.25 -8.47 -3.01
CA VAL A 20 -7.14 -8.38 -2.05
C VAL A 20 -6.39 -7.06 -2.21
N GLN A 21 -6.19 -6.60 -3.44
CA GLN A 21 -5.53 -5.34 -3.74
C GLN A 21 -6.28 -4.14 -3.15
N VAL A 22 -7.61 -4.10 -3.27
CA VAL A 22 -8.46 -3.06 -2.67
C VAL A 22 -8.45 -3.17 -1.15
N PHE A 23 -8.51 -4.37 -0.61
CA PHE A 23 -8.42 -4.58 0.84
C PHE A 23 -7.11 -4.04 1.43
N LEU A 24 -5.97 -4.34 0.79
CA LEU A 24 -4.67 -3.79 1.19
C LEU A 24 -4.58 -2.28 1.02
N LEU A 25 -5.18 -1.73 -0.05
CA LEU A 25 -5.27 -0.29 -0.24
C LEU A 25 -5.97 0.38 0.95
N LEU A 26 -7.09 -0.17 1.40
CA LEU A 26 -7.83 0.36 2.55
C LEU A 26 -7.01 0.29 3.83
N ILE A 27 -6.30 -0.81 4.07
CA ILE A 27 -5.40 -0.94 5.24
C ILE A 27 -4.31 0.12 5.19
N VAL A 28 -3.55 0.20 4.09
CA VAL A 28 -2.44 1.16 3.96
C VAL A 28 -2.94 2.60 4.06
N TYR A 29 -4.08 2.92 3.45
CA TYR A 29 -4.67 4.26 3.55
C TYR A 29 -5.20 4.58 4.94
N GLY A 30 -5.65 3.57 5.70
CA GLY A 30 -5.93 3.72 7.12
C GLY A 30 -4.70 4.19 7.90
N PHE A 31 -3.54 3.57 7.64
CA PHE A 31 -2.26 4.01 8.22
C PHE A 31 -1.83 5.40 7.72
N VAL A 32 -1.96 5.70 6.44
CA VAL A 32 -1.67 7.04 5.90
C VAL A 32 -2.51 8.09 6.62
N TYR A 33 -3.81 7.85 6.80
CA TYR A 33 -4.71 8.76 7.49
C TYR A 33 -4.31 8.96 8.96
N THR A 34 -4.07 7.88 9.71
CA THR A 34 -3.65 7.99 11.11
C THR A 34 -2.29 8.69 11.23
N SER A 35 -1.36 8.45 10.30
CA SER A 35 -0.09 9.18 10.21
C SER A 35 -0.27 10.67 9.93
N LEU A 36 -1.19 11.07 9.04
CA LEU A 36 -1.47 12.49 8.79
C LEU A 36 -1.98 13.19 10.06
N VAL A 37 -2.88 12.54 10.80
CA VAL A 37 -3.39 13.06 12.08
C VAL A 37 -2.27 13.16 13.12
N ALA A 38 -1.44 12.13 13.26
CA ALA A 38 -0.32 12.13 14.20
C ALA A 38 0.71 13.23 13.88
N VAL A 39 1.08 13.39 12.60
CA VAL A 39 1.99 14.47 12.16
C VAL A 39 1.39 15.84 12.44
N LYS A 40 0.08 16.04 12.22
CA LYS A 40 -0.60 17.30 12.54
C LYS A 40 -0.47 17.66 14.02
N LEU A 41 -0.68 16.68 14.89
CA LEU A 41 -0.54 16.87 16.34
C LEU A 41 0.92 17.14 16.74
N ALA A 42 1.87 16.43 16.14
CA ALA A 42 3.29 16.63 16.40
C ALA A 42 3.78 18.00 15.93
N ILE A 43 3.35 18.49 14.76
CA ILE A 43 3.65 19.84 14.27
C ILE A 43 3.16 20.89 15.27
N ALA A 44 1.92 20.76 15.75
CA ALA A 44 1.35 21.68 16.72
C ALA A 44 2.09 21.65 18.06
N LYS A 45 2.54 20.47 18.52
CA LYS A 45 3.19 20.29 19.83
C LYS A 45 4.69 20.65 19.82
N TYR A 46 5.40 20.31 18.76
CA TYR A 46 6.86 20.42 18.66
C TYR A 46 7.31 21.53 17.70
N HIS A 47 6.39 22.36 17.22
CA HIS A 47 6.65 23.47 16.29
C HIS A 47 7.43 23.05 15.03
N LEU A 48 7.17 21.84 14.54
CA LEU A 48 7.82 21.32 13.32
C LEU A 48 7.30 22.05 12.08
N THR A 49 8.11 22.05 11.02
CA THR A 49 7.68 22.59 9.73
C THR A 49 6.70 21.66 9.02
N SER A 50 5.96 22.19 8.05
CA SER A 50 5.06 21.41 7.18
C SER A 50 5.77 20.31 6.38
N MET A 51 7.11 20.33 6.30
CA MET A 51 7.90 19.25 5.69
C MET A 51 7.75 17.92 6.42
N ALA A 52 7.31 17.90 7.68
CA ALA A 52 7.01 16.65 8.39
C ALA A 52 5.92 15.80 7.72
N TYR A 53 5.08 16.37 6.84
CA TYR A 53 4.11 15.60 6.06
C TYR A 53 4.73 14.81 4.91
N LEU A 54 5.95 15.14 4.46
CA LEU A 54 6.55 14.57 3.25
C LEU A 54 6.56 13.04 3.24
N PRO A 55 7.00 12.33 4.29
CA PRO A 55 7.01 10.87 4.29
C PRO A 55 5.60 10.27 4.09
N VAL A 56 4.59 10.90 4.69
CA VAL A 56 3.20 10.43 4.60
C VAL A 56 2.63 10.67 3.20
N VAL A 57 2.85 11.87 2.65
CA VAL A 57 2.45 12.24 1.28
C VAL A 57 3.15 11.33 0.26
N PHE A 58 4.42 11.02 0.46
CA PHE A 58 5.16 10.10 -0.40
C PHE A 58 4.49 8.72 -0.45
N VAL A 59 4.15 8.13 0.69
CA VAL A 59 3.47 6.82 0.72
C VAL A 59 2.08 6.91 0.07
N MET A 60 1.34 8.00 0.30
CA MET A 60 0.02 8.24 -0.29
C MET A 60 0.03 8.13 -1.82
N PHE A 61 1.08 8.64 -2.48
CA PHE A 61 1.18 8.57 -3.95
C PHE A 61 1.98 7.36 -4.46
N ALA A 62 3.01 6.92 -3.72
CA ALA A 62 3.84 5.79 -4.12
C ALA A 62 3.07 4.46 -4.09
N TYR A 63 2.20 4.27 -3.10
CA TYR A 63 1.49 2.99 -2.94
C TYR A 63 0.52 2.67 -4.10
N PRO A 64 -0.32 3.60 -4.60
CA PRO A 64 -1.09 3.37 -5.82
C PRO A 64 -0.24 3.00 -7.04
N VAL A 65 0.96 3.58 -7.18
CA VAL A 65 1.90 3.25 -8.27
C VAL A 65 2.39 1.81 -8.14
N VAL A 66 2.71 1.36 -6.91
CA VAL A 66 3.06 -0.04 -6.65
C VAL A 66 1.91 -0.96 -7.05
N LEU A 67 0.69 -0.65 -6.63
CA LEU A 67 -0.51 -1.41 -6.97
C LEU A 67 -0.72 -1.52 -8.49
N TYR A 68 -0.53 -0.43 -9.21
CA TYR A 68 -0.58 -0.45 -10.67
C TYR A 68 0.48 -1.39 -11.28
N LYS A 69 1.73 -1.31 -10.80
CA LYS A 69 2.83 -2.17 -11.27
C LYS A 69 2.58 -3.64 -10.97
N THR A 70 2.09 -3.99 -9.78
CA THR A 70 1.79 -5.38 -9.41
C THR A 70 0.62 -5.93 -10.21
N ARG A 71 -0.42 -5.12 -10.49
CA ARG A 71 -1.51 -5.51 -11.40
C ARG A 71 -1.01 -5.81 -12.81
N LYS A 72 -0.16 -4.96 -13.38
CA LYS A 72 0.48 -5.21 -14.69
C LYS A 72 1.32 -6.49 -14.68
N MET A 73 2.00 -6.79 -13.57
CA MET A 73 2.76 -8.02 -13.40
C MET A 73 1.87 -9.26 -13.32
N PHE A 74 0.73 -9.17 -12.64
CA PHE A 74 -0.26 -10.25 -12.55
C PHE A 74 -0.85 -10.60 -13.91
N LEU A 75 -1.20 -9.60 -14.71
CA LEU A 75 -1.70 -9.77 -16.08
C LEU A 75 -0.67 -10.43 -17.03
N ARG A 76 0.63 -10.24 -16.77
CA ARG A 76 1.74 -10.90 -17.48
C ARG A 76 2.02 -12.33 -16.99
N GLN A 77 1.03 -12.99 -16.40
CA GLN A 77 1.09 -14.34 -15.84
C GLN A 77 2.09 -14.56 -14.69
N LYS A 78 2.79 -13.52 -14.22
CA LYS A 78 3.71 -13.59 -13.07
C LYS A 78 2.92 -13.45 -11.74
N ARG A 79 1.88 -14.28 -11.57
CA ARG A 79 0.85 -14.14 -10.52
C ARG A 79 1.41 -14.21 -9.11
N LEU A 80 2.17 -15.26 -8.78
CA LEU A 80 2.77 -15.45 -7.45
C LEU A 80 3.68 -14.28 -7.07
N ARG A 81 4.55 -13.87 -8.00
CA ARG A 81 5.46 -12.75 -7.81
C ARG A 81 4.69 -11.44 -7.63
N ALA A 82 3.64 -11.20 -8.41
CA ALA A 82 2.81 -10.01 -8.27
C ALA A 82 2.14 -9.92 -6.89
N THR A 83 1.60 -11.03 -6.39
CA THR A 83 0.98 -11.10 -5.05
C THR A 83 2.02 -10.88 -3.95
N ALA A 84 3.18 -11.54 -4.03
CA ALA A 84 4.26 -11.36 -3.07
C ALA A 84 4.75 -9.90 -3.01
N TRP A 85 4.95 -9.25 -4.18
CA TRP A 85 5.32 -7.84 -4.21
C TRP A 85 4.24 -6.92 -3.68
N MET A 86 2.97 -7.21 -3.97
CA MET A 86 1.85 -6.42 -3.45
C MET A 86 1.81 -6.44 -1.93
N LEU A 87 1.93 -7.62 -1.33
CA LEU A 87 1.97 -7.78 0.13
C LEU A 87 3.25 -7.18 0.74
N GLY A 88 4.40 -7.44 0.12
CA GLY A 88 5.69 -6.94 0.60
C GLY A 88 5.73 -5.41 0.66
N TRP A 89 5.30 -4.73 -0.40
CA TRP A 89 5.24 -3.28 -0.41
C TRP A 89 4.17 -2.69 0.52
N ALA A 90 3.07 -3.41 0.76
CA ALA A 90 2.10 -3.00 1.78
C ALA A 90 2.73 -2.99 3.17
N SER A 91 3.45 -4.06 3.51
CA SER A 91 4.19 -4.17 4.77
C SER A 91 5.26 -3.07 4.90
N VAL A 92 6.07 -2.87 3.85
CA VAL A 92 7.09 -1.81 3.83
C VAL A 92 6.48 -0.44 4.06
N ALA A 93 5.36 -0.11 3.40
CA ALA A 93 4.68 1.17 3.59
C ALA A 93 4.22 1.37 5.03
N ILE A 94 3.62 0.35 5.66
CA ILE A 94 3.13 0.41 7.03
C ILE A 94 4.29 0.56 8.02
N VAL A 95 5.31 -0.29 7.92
CA VAL A 95 6.48 -0.26 8.80
C VAL A 95 7.24 1.07 8.65
N PHE A 96 7.38 1.57 7.43
CA PHE A 96 8.01 2.86 7.17
C PHE A 96 7.26 4.00 7.85
N LEU A 97 5.93 4.06 7.69
CA LEU A 97 5.10 5.08 8.36
C LEU A 97 5.19 4.98 9.88
N TYR A 98 5.16 3.76 10.43
CA TYR A 98 5.27 3.53 11.86
C TYR A 98 6.64 3.98 12.42
N ALA A 99 7.73 3.56 11.79
CA ALA A 99 9.09 3.95 12.19
C ALA A 99 9.32 5.46 12.06
N PHE A 100 8.77 6.08 11.01
CA PHE A 100 8.78 7.53 10.86
C PHE A 100 8.06 8.23 12.02
N LEU A 101 6.85 7.77 12.38
CA LEU A 101 6.10 8.35 13.49
C LEU A 101 6.79 8.16 14.84
N SER A 102 7.43 7.01 15.08
CA SER A 102 8.15 6.76 16.35
C SER A 102 9.31 7.74 16.52
N GLN A 103 10.08 7.97 15.45
CA GLN A 103 11.15 8.98 15.43
C GLN A 103 10.62 10.41 15.60
N LEU A 104 9.43 10.71 15.08
CA LEU A 104 8.82 12.04 15.18
C LEU A 104 8.36 12.36 16.62
N VAL A 105 7.89 11.36 17.35
CA VAL A 105 7.36 11.52 18.71
C VAL A 105 8.43 11.29 19.79
N GLY A 106 9.60 10.75 19.40
CA GLY A 106 10.71 10.49 20.31
C GLY A 106 10.48 9.27 21.21
N VAL A 107 9.76 8.26 20.70
CA VAL A 107 9.58 6.95 21.35
C VAL A 107 10.41 5.90 20.63
#